data_AF-A0A7V0T9S3-F1
#
_entry.id   AF-A0A7V0T9S3-F1
#
_cell.length_a   1.000
_cell.length_b   1.000
_cell.length_c   1.000
_cell.angle_alpha   90.00
_cell.angle_beta   90.00
_cell.angle_gamma   90.00
#
_symmetry.space_group_name_H-M   'P 1'
#
loop_
_entity.id
_entity.type
_entity.pdbx_description
1 polymer ?
#
loop_
_entity_poly.entity_id
_entity_poly.type
_entity_poly.pdbx_seq_one_letter_code
_entity_poly.pdbx_strand_id
1 'polypeptide(L)'
;MMADLFLGYHEGEALALSAASLQRHFACFGSSGSGKTVVSKVLIEELARNKIPVIAFDPQGDIASLALLETEEKLAPYKLPPHILQSYSENVEVYIWTPASTRGIPLSLNPFNFKVSKLSTLKRKSASSGMLLKTSPP
;
A
#
# COMPACT_ATOMS: atom_id res chain seq x y z
N MET A 1 -17.78 11.20 9.45
CA MET A 1 -17.09 10.18 10.27
C MET A 1 -15.85 9.72 9.52
N MET A 2 -14.73 9.50 10.20
CA MET A 2 -13.52 8.95 9.56
C MET A 2 -13.70 7.44 9.36
N ALA A 3 -13.01 6.87 8.37
CA ALA A 3 -13.12 5.45 8.03
C ALA A 3 -12.62 4.54 9.16
N ASP A 4 -13.21 3.35 9.25
CA ASP A 4 -12.73 2.27 10.12
C ASP A 4 -11.91 1.28 9.28
N LEU A 5 -10.66 1.06 9.69
CA LEU A 5 -9.68 0.22 9.01
C LEU A 5 -9.77 -1.20 9.57
N PHE A 6 -10.17 -2.17 8.77
CA PHE A 6 -10.34 -3.55 9.22
C PHE A 6 -8.98 -4.24 9.44
N LEU A 7 -8.72 -4.72 10.66
CA LEU A 7 -7.46 -5.37 11.03
C LEU A 7 -7.54 -6.90 11.09
N GLY A 8 -8.75 -7.46 11.06
CA GLY A 8 -8.99 -8.89 11.18
C GLY A 8 -10.02 -9.20 12.26
N TYR A 9 -9.82 -10.32 12.96
CA TYR A 9 -10.74 -10.78 14.00
C TYR A 9 -10.02 -11.01 15.32
N HIS A 10 -10.68 -10.68 16.42
CA HIS A 10 -10.25 -11.01 17.78
C HIS A 10 -11.39 -11.76 18.48
N GLU A 11 -11.14 -13.00 18.91
CA GLU A 11 -12.14 -13.86 19.55
C GLU A 11 -13.43 -14.06 18.73
N GLY A 12 -13.35 -13.96 17.40
CA GLY A 12 -14.49 -14.09 16.48
C GLY A 12 -15.17 -12.76 16.14
N GLU A 13 -14.84 -11.67 16.84
CA GLU A 13 -15.36 -10.33 16.58
C GLU A 13 -14.45 -9.56 15.62
N ALA A 14 -15.03 -8.75 14.75
CA ALA A 14 -14.27 -7.92 13.82
C ALA A 14 -13.49 -6.83 14.58
N LEU A 15 -12.18 -6.78 14.38
CA LEU A 15 -11.30 -5.77 14.95
C LEU A 15 -11.03 -4.69 13.89
N ALA A 16 -11.31 -3.44 14.23
CA ALA A 16 -11.04 -2.30 13.37
C ALA A 16 -10.35 -1.15 14.12
N LEU A 17 -9.58 -0.36 13.39
CA LEU A 17 -8.92 0.85 13.89
C LEU A 17 -9.48 2.07 13.17
N SER A 18 -9.94 3.08 13.91
CA SER A 18 -10.35 4.34 13.28
C SER A 18 -9.15 5.02 12.60
N ALA A 19 -9.31 5.45 11.34
CA ALA A 19 -8.30 6.21 10.61
C ALA A 19 -7.92 7.52 11.32
N ALA A 20 -8.82 8.06 12.16
CA ALA A 20 -8.54 9.21 13.02
C ALA A 20 -7.35 8.97 13.95
N SER A 21 -7.18 7.73 14.43
CA SER A 21 -6.10 7.36 15.34
C SER A 21 -4.71 7.52 14.70
N LEU A 22 -4.61 7.36 13.38
CA LEU A 22 -3.33 7.47 12.65
C LEU A 22 -2.86 8.92 12.48
N GLN A 23 -3.72 9.91 12.78
CA GLN A 23 -3.32 11.33 12.78
C GLN A 23 -2.35 11.68 13.93
N ARG A 24 -2.22 10.82 14.94
CA ARG A 24 -1.33 11.02 16.10
C ARG A 24 -0.03 10.21 16.05
N HIS A 25 0.36 9.79 14.84
CA HIS A 25 1.41 8.81 14.57
C HIS A 25 1.08 7.42 15.10
N PHE A 26 1.69 6.42 14.47
CA PHE A 26 1.53 5.02 14.80
C PHE A 26 2.89 4.34 14.72
N ALA A 27 3.14 3.39 15.63
CA ALA A 27 4.36 2.61 15.64
C ALA A 27 4.05 1.16 16.02
N CYS A 28 4.58 0.22 15.24
CA CYS A 28 4.52 -1.23 15.49
C CYS A 28 5.81 -1.70 16.15
N PHE A 29 5.72 -2.25 17.37
CA PHE A 29 6.84 -2.86 18.07
C PHE A 29 6.62 -4.36 18.28
N GLY A 30 7.70 -5.14 18.35
CA GLY A 30 7.64 -6.59 18.50
C GLY A 30 8.90 -7.31 18.00
N SER A 31 9.08 -8.57 18.38
CA SER A 31 10.20 -9.42 17.96
C SER A 31 10.16 -9.78 16.47
N SER A 32 11.24 -10.35 15.94
CA SER A 32 11.22 -10.91 14.58
C SER A 32 10.13 -11.99 14.47
N GLY A 33 9.42 -12.03 13.34
CA GLY A 33 8.30 -12.96 13.12
C GLY A 33 6.99 -12.60 13.82
N SER A 34 6.92 -11.53 14.62
CA SER A 34 5.71 -11.14 15.36
C SER A 34 4.60 -10.51 14.50
N GLY A 35 4.75 -10.46 13.17
CA GLY A 35 3.73 -9.91 12.27
C GLY A 35 3.72 -8.39 12.08
N LYS A 36 4.74 -7.64 12.56
CA LYS A 36 4.81 -6.17 12.38
C LYS A 36 4.61 -5.71 10.93
N THR A 37 5.31 -6.36 9.99
CA THR A 37 5.22 -6.05 8.55
C THR A 37 3.83 -6.41 8.01
N VAL A 38 3.24 -7.51 8.47
CA VAL A 38 1.89 -7.94 8.06
C VAL A 38 0.85 -6.91 8.49
N VAL A 39 0.86 -6.49 9.76
CA VAL A 39 -0.06 -5.46 10.27
C VAL A 39 0.13 -4.12 9.53
N SER A 40 1.38 -3.76 9.22
CA SER A 40 1.67 -2.54 8.46
C SER A 40 1.10 -2.62 7.04
N LYS A 41 1.20 -3.78 6.38
CA LYS A 41 0.59 -4.02 5.06
C LYS A 41 -0.93 -3.91 5.10
N VAL A 42 -1.58 -4.56 6.07
CA VAL A 42 -3.03 -4.48 6.26
C VAL A 42 -3.49 -3.03 6.45
N LEU A 43 -2.78 -2.25 7.29
CA LEU A 43 -3.09 -0.82 7.47
C LEU A 43 -2.99 -0.04 6.15
N ILE A 44 -1.95 -0.29 5.36
CA ILE A 44 -1.76 0.36 4.05
C ILE A 44 -2.88 -0.01 3.09
N GLU A 45 -3.25 -1.29 3.02
CA GLU A 45 -4.34 -1.78 2.17
C GLU A 45 -5.67 -1.11 2.54
N GLU A 46 -6.00 -1.07 3.83
CA GLU A 46 -7.23 -0.44 4.32
C GLU A 46 -7.24 1.07 4.09
N LEU A 47 -6.12 1.75 4.28
CA LEU A 47 -6.01 3.18 3.98
C LEU A 47 -6.27 3.45 2.50
N ALA A 48 -5.61 2.69 1.62
CA ALA A 48 -5.76 2.85 0.19
C ALA A 48 -7.21 2.57 -0.27
N ARG A 49 -7.83 1.48 0.23
CA ARG A 49 -9.25 1.15 -0.03
C ARG A 49 -10.21 2.25 0.43
N ASN A 50 -9.89 2.91 1.54
CA ASN A 50 -10.64 4.05 2.07
C ASN A 50 -10.26 5.40 1.42
N LYS A 51 -9.60 5.38 0.26
CA LYS A 51 -9.21 6.56 -0.53
C LYS A 51 -8.26 7.50 0.21
N ILE A 52 -7.49 6.98 1.15
CA ILE A 52 -6.44 7.71 1.86
C ILE A 52 -5.10 7.34 1.21
N PRO A 53 -4.37 8.30 0.60
CA PRO A 53 -3.12 8.01 -0.08
C PRO A 53 -2.02 7.68 0.91
N VAL A 54 -1.12 6.77 0.52
CA VAL A 54 -0.01 6.30 1.34
C VAL A 54 1.31 6.60 0.64
N ILE A 55 2.27 7.16 1.37
CA ILE A 55 3.66 7.21 0.93
C ILE A 55 4.43 6.29 1.87
N ALA A 56 5.04 5.25 1.32
CA ALA A 56 5.77 4.25 2.09
C ALA A 56 7.25 4.25 1.70
N PHE A 57 8.11 4.09 2.69
CA PHE A 57 9.54 3.90 2.47
C PHE A 57 9.87 2.45 2.79
N ASP A 58 10.37 1.72 1.80
CA ASP A 58 10.48 0.26 1.86
C ASP A 58 11.91 -0.21 1.58
N PRO A 59 12.86 0.03 2.49
CA PRO A 59 14.24 -0.39 2.29
C PRO A 59 14.41 -1.92 2.17
N GLN A 60 13.48 -2.69 2.74
CA GLN A 60 13.52 -4.16 2.70
C GLN A 60 12.84 -4.74 1.45
N GLY A 61 12.00 -3.97 0.76
CA GLY A 61 11.27 -4.41 -0.43
C GLY A 61 10.02 -5.25 -0.13
N ASP A 62 9.63 -5.38 1.13
CA ASP A 62 8.50 -6.21 1.53
C ASP A 62 7.16 -5.57 1.15
N ILE A 63 7.03 -4.25 1.28
CA ILE A 63 5.77 -3.51 1.05
C ILE A 63 5.42 -3.50 -0.44
N ALA A 64 6.42 -3.56 -1.33
CA ALA A 64 6.21 -3.68 -2.78
C ALA A 64 5.32 -4.86 -3.19
N SER A 65 5.21 -5.92 -2.37
CA SER A 65 4.32 -7.05 -2.65
C SER A 65 2.84 -6.66 -2.73
N LEU A 66 2.44 -5.51 -2.18
CA LEU A 66 1.07 -4.98 -2.23
C LEU A 66 0.60 -4.66 -3.66
N ALA A 67 1.52 -4.58 -4.62
CA ALA A 67 1.18 -4.44 -6.04
C ALA A 67 0.65 -5.74 -6.67
N LEU A 68 0.79 -6.89 -5.96
CA LEU A 68 0.38 -8.20 -6.45
C LEU A 68 -0.96 -8.58 -5.81
N LEU A 69 -1.96 -8.83 -6.65
CA LEU A 69 -3.23 -9.39 -6.21
C LEU A 69 -3.11 -10.91 -6.09
N GLU A 70 -3.77 -11.47 -5.08
CA GLU A 70 -3.93 -12.92 -4.93
C GLU A 70 -5.28 -13.39 -5.49
N THR A 71 -5.42 -14.68 -5.76
CA THR A 71 -6.66 -15.26 -6.30
C THR A 71 -7.67 -15.60 -5.20
N GLU A 72 -8.96 -15.56 -5.54
CA GLU A 72 -10.04 -15.90 -4.60
C GLU A 72 -9.89 -17.32 -4.03
N GLU A 73 -9.45 -18.28 -4.84
CA GLU A 73 -9.28 -19.68 -4.44
C GLU A 73 -8.25 -19.82 -3.33
N LYS A 74 -7.16 -19.05 -3.40
CA LYS A 74 -6.11 -19.06 -2.37
C LYS A 74 -6.52 -18.29 -1.12
N LEU A 75 -7.43 -17.31 -1.25
CA LEU A 75 -7.93 -16.54 -0.10
C LEU A 75 -9.08 -17.25 0.63
N ALA A 76 -9.77 -18.20 -0.02
CA ALA A 76 -10.91 -18.94 0.54
C ALA A 76 -10.69 -19.50 1.96
N PRO A 77 -9.50 -20.03 2.34
CA PRO A 77 -9.27 -20.54 3.70
C PRO A 77 -9.24 -19.46 4.80
N TYR A 78 -9.00 -18.19 4.46
CA TYR A 78 -8.66 -17.13 5.42
C TYR A 78 -9.87 -16.35 5.97
N LYS A 79 -11.11 -16.73 5.64
CA LYS A 79 -12.36 -16.08 6.10
C LYS A 79 -12.37 -14.56 5.92
N LEU A 80 -11.74 -14.08 4.85
CA LEU A 80 -11.74 -12.67 4.49
C LEU A 80 -13.12 -12.28 3.92
N PRO A 81 -13.67 -11.11 4.27
CA PRO A 81 -14.85 -10.61 3.60
C PRO A 81 -14.58 -10.46 2.08
N PRO A 82 -15.43 -11.03 1.18
CA PRO A 82 -15.15 -11.05 -0.26
C PRO A 82 -14.94 -9.67 -0.88
N HIS A 83 -15.63 -8.66 -0.34
CA HIS A 83 -15.52 -7.28 -0.81
C HIS A 83 -14.12 -6.67 -0.62
N ILE A 84 -13.25 -7.24 0.24
CA ILE A 84 -11.89 -6.73 0.45
C ILE A 84 -11.07 -6.84 -0.84
N LEU A 85 -10.95 -8.05 -1.39
CA LEU A 85 -10.18 -8.28 -2.61
C LEU A 85 -10.76 -7.46 -3.77
N GLN A 86 -12.08 -7.52 -3.96
CA GLN A 86 -12.76 -6.79 -5.02
C GLN A 86 -12.46 -5.29 -4.93
N SER A 87 -12.76 -4.66 -3.78
CA SER A 87 -12.57 -3.21 -3.63
C SER A 87 -11.10 -2.80 -3.70
N TYR A 88 -10.15 -3.62 -3.23
CA TYR A 88 -8.73 -3.35 -3.39
C TYR A 88 -8.35 -3.35 -4.88
N SER A 89 -8.73 -4.40 -5.62
CA SER A 89 -8.43 -4.52 -7.06
C SER A 89 -9.04 -3.40 -7.91
N GLU A 90 -10.23 -2.91 -7.54
CA GLU A 90 -10.95 -1.88 -8.30
C GLU A 90 -10.52 -0.45 -7.96
N ASN A 91 -10.10 -0.20 -6.71
CA ASN A 91 -9.93 1.17 -6.20
C ASN A 91 -8.49 1.51 -5.79
N VAL A 92 -7.56 0.55 -5.79
CA VAL A 92 -6.19 0.78 -5.34
C VAL A 92 -5.20 0.63 -6.49
N GLU A 93 -4.38 1.66 -6.68
CA GLU A 93 -3.24 1.65 -7.60
C GLU A 93 -1.93 1.78 -6.84
N VAL A 94 -0.99 0.88 -7.15
CA VAL A 94 0.34 0.86 -6.52
C VAL A 94 1.39 1.31 -7.52
N TYR A 95 2.13 2.36 -7.17
CA TYR A 95 3.24 2.89 -7.96
C TYR A 95 4.57 2.61 -7.25
N ILE A 96 5.44 1.82 -7.88
CA ILE A 96 6.76 1.49 -7.33
C ILE A 96 7.82 2.37 -7.99
N TRP A 97 8.51 3.15 -7.15
CA TRP A 97 9.56 4.06 -7.56
C TRP A 97 10.89 3.64 -6.93
N THR A 98 11.85 3.25 -7.77
CA THR A 98 13.14 2.75 -7.33
C THR A 98 14.24 3.65 -7.89
N PRO A 99 14.61 4.76 -7.21
CA PRO A 99 15.66 5.65 -7.69
C PRO A 99 16.95 4.87 -7.96
N ALA A 100 17.64 5.19 -9.06
CA ALA A 100 18.84 4.48 -9.55
C ALA A 100 18.65 3.01 -10.01
N SER A 101 17.42 2.52 -10.08
CA SER A 101 17.09 1.19 -10.62
C SER A 101 16.09 1.29 -11.78
N THR A 102 16.20 0.39 -12.76
CA THR A 102 15.28 0.30 -13.89
C THR A 102 14.05 -0.58 -13.61
N ARG A 103 13.94 -1.17 -12.41
CA ARG A 103 12.83 -2.08 -12.03
C ARG A 103 11.52 -1.36 -11.68
N GLY A 104 11.50 -0.03 -11.68
CA GLY A 104 10.33 0.81 -11.41
C GLY A 104 10.29 2.04 -12.32
N ILE A 105 9.35 2.98 -12.07
CA ILE A 105 9.28 4.22 -12.86
C ILE A 105 10.51 5.09 -12.51
N PRO A 106 11.35 5.48 -13.49
CA PRO A 106 12.50 6.32 -13.22
C PRO A 106 12.06 7.78 -13.01
N LEU A 107 11.99 8.23 -11.76
CA LEU A 107 11.92 9.66 -11.43
C LEU A 107 13.33 10.19 -11.20
N SER A 108 14.06 10.43 -12.29
CA SER A 108 15.24 11.31 -12.23
C SER A 108 14.78 12.74 -12.50
N LEU A 109 14.59 13.53 -11.45
CA LEU A 109 14.72 14.98 -11.57
C LEU A 109 16.21 15.26 -11.60
N ASN A 110 16.78 15.40 -12.80
CA ASN A 110 18.13 15.89 -12.93
C ASN A 110 18.13 17.38 -12.51
N PRO A 111 18.79 17.77 -11.39
CA PRO A 111 18.80 19.17 -10.93
C PRO A 111 19.50 20.12 -11.92
N PHE A 112 20.17 19.59 -12.93
CA PHE A 112 20.82 20.35 -14.01
C PHE A 112 20.10 20.22 -15.36
N ASN A 113 19.00 19.46 -15.46
CA ASN A 113 18.28 19.29 -16.72
C ASN A 113 16.75 19.13 -16.51
N PHE A 114 16.05 20.28 -16.46
CA PHE A 114 14.60 20.41 -16.23
C PHE A 114 13.72 20.09 -17.47
N LYS A 115 14.17 19.24 -18.40
CA LYS A 115 13.33 18.90 -19.56
C LYS A 115 12.27 17.86 -19.18
N VAL A 116 11.13 18.36 -18.67
CA VAL A 116 9.89 17.60 -18.50
C VAL A 116 9.26 17.39 -19.87
N SER A 117 9.75 16.44 -20.64
CA SER A 117 9.11 16.03 -21.89
C SER A 117 8.95 14.52 -21.91
N LYS A 118 7.68 14.07 -21.87
CA LYS A 118 7.18 12.68 -21.85
C LYS A 118 6.78 12.12 -20.48
N LEU A 119 5.89 12.81 -19.77
CA LEU A 119 4.94 12.15 -18.86
C LEU A 119 3.63 11.73 -19.58
N SER A 120 3.49 12.01 -20.88
CA SER A 120 2.23 11.86 -21.63
C SER A 120 1.92 10.43 -22.12
N THR A 121 2.82 9.45 -21.95
CA THR A 121 2.60 8.07 -22.44
C THR A 121 2.28 7.08 -21.32
N LEU A 122 1.98 7.56 -20.11
CA LEU A 122 1.46 6.71 -19.04
C LEU A 122 -0.01 6.46 -19.35
N LYS A 123 -0.37 5.20 -19.64
CA LYS A 123 -1.76 4.78 -19.89
C LYS A 123 -2.61 5.22 -18.69
N ARG A 124 -3.37 6.30 -18.90
CA ARG A 124 -4.48 6.70 -18.03
C ARG A 124 -5.48 5.54 -17.96
N LYS A 125 -5.67 4.97 -16.79
CA LYS A 125 -7.00 4.62 -16.30
C LYS A 125 -7.20 5.44 -15.02
N SER A 126 -8.34 6.11 -14.95
CA SER A 126 -8.89 6.84 -13.79
C SER A 126 -9.01 5.89 -12.60
N ALA A 127 -8.85 6.21 -11.30
CA ALA A 127 -8.78 7.46 -10.55
C ALA A 127 -8.24 7.22 -9.10
N SER A 128 -7.75 8.31 -8.48
CA SER A 128 -7.76 8.65 -7.03
C SER A 128 -7.32 7.63 -5.96
N SER A 129 -6.00 7.41 -5.83
CA SER A 129 -5.21 7.40 -4.57
C SER A 129 -3.96 6.53 -4.80
N GLY A 130 -2.77 7.15 -4.88
CA GLY A 130 -1.53 6.47 -5.27
C GLY A 130 -0.65 6.14 -4.06
N MET A 131 -0.14 4.91 -4.02
CA MET A 131 0.93 4.55 -3.07
C MET A 131 2.32 4.85 -3.64
N LEU A 132 3.13 5.68 -2.96
CA LEU A 132 4.52 6.02 -3.34
C LEU A 132 5.51 5.21 -2.49
N LEU A 133 6.08 4.18 -3.07
CA LEU A 133 7.14 3.38 -2.44
C LEU A 133 8.52 3.86 -2.86
N LYS A 134 9.34 4.39 -1.93
CA LYS A 134 10.78 4.66 -2.13
C LYS A 134 11.59 3.61 -1.40
N THR A 135 12.37 2.82 -2.13
CA THR A 135 13.38 1.93 -1.53
C THR A 135 14.75 2.57 -1.68
N SER A 136 15.57 2.51 -0.62
CA SER A 136 16.99 2.86 -0.68
C SER A 136 17.79 1.60 -1.04
N PRO A 137 18.93 1.72 -1.74
CA PRO A 137 19.76 0.56 -2.07
C PRO A 137 20.35 -0.09 -0.81
N PRO A 138 20.71 -1.40 -0.85
CA PRO A 138 21.45 -2.06 0.22
C PRO A 138 22.82 -1.41 0.48
#